data_AF-A0A378MGQ6-F1
#
_entry.id   AF-A0A378MGQ6-F1
#
_cell.length_a   1.000
_cell.length_b   1.000
_cell.length_c   1.000
_cell.angle_alpha   90.00
_cell.angle_beta   90.00
_cell.angle_gamma   90.00
#
_symmetry.space_group_name_H-M   'P 1'
#
loop_
_entity.id
_entity.type
_entity.pdbx_description
1 polymer ?
#
loop_
_entity_poly.entity_id
_entity_poly.type
_entity_poly.pdbx_seq_one_letter_code
_entity_poly.pdbx_strand_id
1 'polypeptide(L)' 'MHAIDQLLRQYNSNRNKLSKSSGISPTTLSNIVNRGTPIDKIDAGLLKALATETNQLMDDVYEQLRDYEETQ' A
#
# COMPACT_ATOMS: atom_id res chain seq x y z
N MET A 1 11.82 -4.66 -3.55
CA MET A 1 10.41 -4.56 -3.98
C MET A 1 9.67 -3.83 -2.88
N HIS A 2 8.89 -2.79 -3.15
CA HIS A 2 8.32 -1.97 -2.08
C HIS A 2 7.24 -2.73 -1.30
N ALA A 3 7.13 -2.50 0.01
CA ALA A 3 6.16 -3.19 0.88
C ALA A 3 4.72 -3.15 0.35
N ILE A 4 4.27 -1.99 -0.17
CA ILE A 4 2.97 -1.84 -0.84
C ILE A 4 2.77 -2.84 -1.99
N ASP A 5 3.77 -3.07 -2.85
CA ASP A 5 3.64 -4.05 -3.94
C ASP A 5 3.57 -5.48 -3.42
N GLN A 6 4.32 -5.74 -2.37
CA GLN A 6 4.39 -7.05 -1.73
C GLN A 6 3.04 -7.42 -1.11
N LEU A 7 2.44 -6.48 -0.37
CA LEU A 7 1.09 -6.59 0.16
C LEU A 7 0.08 -6.79 -0.97
N LEU A 8 0.06 -5.91 -1.97
CA LEU A 8 -0.90 -6.01 -3.07
C LEU A 8 -0.79 -7.35 -3.81
N ARG A 9 0.42 -7.85 -4.03
CA ARG A 9 0.66 -9.14 -4.68
C ARG A 9 0.14 -10.30 -3.84
N GLN A 10 0.29 -10.26 -2.51
CA GLN A 10 -0.24 -11.27 -1.61
C GLN A 10 -1.77 -11.39 -1.70
N TYR A 11 -2.46 -10.26 -1.89
CA TYR A 11 -3.93 -10.21 -1.99
C TYR A 11 -4.45 -10.26 -3.44
N ASN A 12 -3.64 -10.72 -4.41
CA ASN A 12 -4.01 -10.75 -5.84
C ASN A 12 -4.50 -9.40 -6.38
N SER A 13 -3.94 -8.31 -5.88
CA SER A 13 -4.19 -6.94 -6.30
C SER A 13 -2.94 -6.32 -6.91
N ASN A 14 -3.09 -5.10 -7.42
CA ASN A 14 -1.99 -4.32 -7.99
C ASN A 14 -2.31 -2.83 -7.92
N ARG A 15 -1.30 -1.98 -8.16
CA ARG A 15 -1.44 -0.52 -8.07
C ARG A 15 -2.58 0.03 -8.93
N ASN A 16 -2.81 -0.55 -10.11
CA ASN A 16 -3.89 -0.11 -11.01
C ASN A 16 -5.28 -0.46 -10.43
N LYS A 17 -5.43 -1.65 -9.84
CA LYS A 17 -6.66 -2.08 -9.20
C LYS A 17 -6.97 -1.22 -7.98
N LEU A 18 -5.97 -1.02 -7.11
CA LEU A 18 -6.07 -0.14 -5.95
C LEU A 18 -6.41 1.30 -6.35
N SER A 19 -5.75 1.83 -7.39
CA SER A 19 -6.03 3.18 -7.90
C SER A 19 -7.50 3.34 -8.34
N LYS A 20 -8.06 2.32 -9.00
CA LYS A 20 -9.47 2.32 -9.41
C LYS A 20 -10.43 2.21 -8.22
N SER A 21 -10.12 1.40 -7.20
CA SER A 21 -10.99 1.19 -6.04
C SER A 21 -10.95 2.37 -5.06
N SER A 22 -9.81 3.05 -4.95
CA SER A 22 -9.60 4.13 -3.96
C SER A 22 -9.70 5.55 -4.52
N GLY A 23 -9.67 5.71 -5.85
CA GLY A 23 -9.59 7.02 -6.49
C GLY A 23 -8.20 7.70 -6.37
N ILE A 24 -7.21 7.03 -5.78
CA ILE A 24 -5.83 7.53 -5.71
C ILE A 24 -5.21 7.41 -7.10
N SER A 25 -4.53 8.47 -7.58
CA SER A 25 -3.94 8.43 -8.91
C SER A 25 -2.85 7.34 -9.02
N PRO A 26 -2.77 6.60 -10.14
CA PRO A 26 -1.72 5.60 -10.35
C PRO A 26 -0.31 6.20 -10.26
N THR A 27 -0.19 7.47 -10.68
CA THR A 27 1.05 8.25 -10.63
C THR A 27 1.49 8.51 -9.19
N THR A 28 0.55 8.87 -8.30
CA THR A 28 0.83 9.07 -6.87
C THR A 28 1.33 7.77 -6.24
N LEU A 29 0.63 6.65 -6.48
CA LEU A 29 1.03 5.33 -6.00
C LEU A 29 2.41 4.93 -6.50
N SER A 30 2.67 5.13 -7.81
CA SER A 30 3.97 4.82 -8.41
C SER A 30 5.08 5.71 -7.86
N ASN A 31 4.81 6.98 -7.57
CA ASN A 31 5.78 7.88 -6.96
C ASN A 31 6.12 7.47 -5.52
N ILE A 32 5.12 7.09 -4.71
CA ILE A 32 5.34 6.62 -3.33
C ILE A 32 6.26 5.40 -3.34
N VAL A 33 5.94 4.44 -4.19
CA VAL A 33 6.69 3.18 -4.34
C VAL A 33 8.08 3.40 -4.92
N ASN A 34 8.20 4.13 -6.03
CA ASN A 34 9.49 4.33 -6.71
C ASN A 34 10.45 5.20 -5.90
N ARG A 35 9.93 6.10 -5.06
CA ARG A 35 10.74 6.92 -4.15
C ARG A 35 11.18 6.18 -2.89
N GLY A 36 10.68 4.96 -2.65
CA GLY A 36 10.94 4.25 -1.39
C GLY A 36 10.42 5.05 -0.20
N THR A 37 9.19 5.57 -0.31
CA THR A 37 8.63 6.41 0.75
C THR A 37 8.43 5.54 2.00
N PRO A 38 9.00 5.93 3.16
CA PRO A 38 8.85 5.18 4.39
C PRO A 38 7.38 4.95 4.74
N ILE A 39 7.03 3.78 5.29
CA ILE A 39 5.64 3.46 5.66
C ILE A 39 5.06 4.49 6.63
N ASP A 40 5.89 5.00 7.55
CA ASP A 40 5.53 6.06 8.51
C ASP A 40 5.12 7.40 7.85
N LYS A 41 5.48 7.61 6.58
CA LYS A 41 5.15 8.83 5.81
C LYS A 41 4.00 8.62 4.82
N ILE A 42 3.38 7.44 4.82
CA ILE A 42 2.24 7.16 3.96
C ILE A 42 1.01 7.90 4.47
N ASP A 43 0.26 8.49 3.54
CA ASP A 43 -1.01 9.15 3.84
C ASP A 43 -2.07 8.16 4.37
N ALA A 44 -2.83 8.57 5.38
CA ALA A 44 -3.88 7.74 5.98
C ALA A 44 -4.96 7.32 4.96
N GLY A 45 -5.20 8.12 3.92
CA GLY A 45 -6.10 7.78 2.82
C GLY A 45 -5.61 6.58 2.01
N LEU A 46 -4.29 6.45 1.82
CA LEU A 46 -3.70 5.27 1.17
C LEU A 46 -3.76 4.04 2.07
N LEU A 47 -3.50 4.18 3.38
CA LEU A 47 -3.68 3.08 4.32
C LEU A 47 -5.14 2.58 4.35
N LYS A 48 -6.11 3.50 4.35
CA LYS A 48 -7.53 3.17 4.29
C LYS A 48 -7.90 2.46 2.99
N ALA A 49 -7.33 2.90 1.86
CA ALA A 49 -7.52 2.26 0.57
C ALA A 49 -7.02 0.82 0.56
N LEU A 50 -5.82 0.59 1.10
CA LEU A 50 -5.23 -0.74 1.23
C LEU A 50 -6.05 -1.64 2.14
N ALA A 51 -6.45 -1.13 3.32
CA ALA A 51 -7.33 -1.83 4.24
C ALA A 51 -8.67 -2.25 3.61
N THR A 52 -9.24 -1.37 2.78
CA THR A 52 -10.47 -1.70 2.04
C THR A 52 -10.24 -2.77 0.98
N GLU A 53 -9.13 -2.70 0.24
CA GLU A 53 -8.79 -3.66 -0.81
C GLU A 53 -8.43 -5.05 -0.25
N THR A 54 -7.77 -5.10 0.91
CA THR A 54 -7.40 -6.35 1.58
C THR A 54 -8.47 -6.85 2.55
N ASN A 55 -9.54 -6.06 2.77
CA ASN A 55 -10.60 -6.35 3.74
C ASN A 55 -10.05 -6.58 5.16
N GLN A 56 -9.12 -5.73 5.58
CA GLN A 56 -8.47 -5.74 6.89
C GLN A 56 -8.68 -4.41 7.62
N LEU A 57 -8.27 -4.36 8.90
CA LEU A 57 -8.20 -3.10 9.62
C LEU A 57 -6.99 -2.28 9.13
N MET A 58 -7.08 -0.95 9.25
CA MET A 58 -5.98 -0.06 8.88
C MET A 58 -4.71 -0.33 9.69
N ASP A 59 -4.87 -0.65 10.98
CA ASP A 59 -3.75 -0.95 11.88
C ASP A 59 -3.03 -2.23 11.44
N ASP A 60 -3.77 -3.31 11.14
CA ASP A 60 -3.21 -4.57 10.65
C ASP A 60 -2.43 -4.37 9.34
N VAL A 61 -2.97 -3.55 8.43
CA VAL A 61 -2.30 -3.24 7.15
C VAL A 61 -1.02 -2.43 7.40
N TYR A 62 -1.06 -1.47 8.31
CA TYR A 62 0.11 -0.66 8.64
C TYR A 62 1.22 -1.53 9.25
N GLU A 63 0.89 -2.41 10.19
CA GLU A 63 1.84 -3.38 10.77
C GLU A 63 2.43 -4.29 9.69
N GLN A 64 1.60 -4.88 8.83
CA GLN A 64 2.09 -5.70 7.72
C GLN A 64 3.01 -4.95 6.77
N LEU A 65 2.69 -3.69 6.44
CA LEU A 65 3.55 -2.86 5.60
C LEU A 65 4.89 -2.58 6.27
N ARG A 66 4.91 -2.32 7.58
CA ARG A 66 6.14 -2.09 8.34
C ARG A 66 6.99 -3.37 8.40
N ASP A 67 6.39 -4.53 8.65
CA ASP A 67 7.08 -5.82 8.63
C ASP A 67 7.72 -6.10 7.26
N TYR A 68 7.00 -5.76 6.17
CA TYR A 68 7.54 -5.86 4.83
C TYR A 68 8.66 -4.86 4.54
N GLU A 69 8.65 -3.68 5.14
CA GLU A 69 9.72 -2.69 5.01
C GLU A 69 10.99 -3.14 5.76
N GLU A 70 10.86 -3.74 6.94
CA GLU A 70 11.99 -4.23 7.74
C GLU A 70 12.62 -5.52 7.19
N THR A 71 11.88 -6.29 6.39
CA THR A 71 12.36 -7.53 5.77
C THR A 71 12.98 -7.34 4.38
N GLN A 72 13.05 -6.11 3.87
CA GLN A 72 13.71 -5.73 2.60
C GLN A 72 15.13 -5.20 2.82
#